data_AF-W6JH26-F1
#
_entry.id   AF-W6JH26-F1
#
_cell.length_a   1.000
_cell.length_b   1.000
_cell.length_c   1.000
_cell.angle_alpha   90.00
_cell.angle_beta   90.00
_cell.angle_gamma   90.00
#
_symmetry.space_group_name_H-M   'P 1'
#
loop_
_entity.id
_entity.type
_entity.pdbx_description
1 polymer ?
#
loop_
_entity_poly.entity_id
_entity_poly.type
_entity_poly.pdbx_seq_one_letter_code
_entity_poly.pdbx_strand_id
1 'polypeptide(L)' 'MNNNDFKLVQRNTDEWDKMWNELAQHPLNNGDAVCEESVTGECWQYMGTQGGKHNFRHRCHPKTGCRQYLDIDAVTV' A
#
# COMPACT_ATOMS: atom_id res chain seq x y z
N MET A 1 22.15 -11.10 -8.13
CA MET A 1 20.75 -10.63 -7.95
C MET A 1 20.63 -9.37 -8.79
N ASN A 2 19.83 -9.40 -9.86
CA ASN A 2 19.71 -8.26 -10.77
C ASN A 2 18.99 -7.11 -10.06
N ASN A 3 19.57 -5.92 -10.17
CA ASN A 3 19.19 -4.73 -9.42
C ASN A 3 17.96 -3.99 -10.04
N ASN A 4 17.04 -4.71 -10.72
CA ASN A 4 16.09 -4.10 -11.65
C ASN A 4 14.61 -4.51 -11.50
N ASP A 5 14.22 -5.15 -10.39
CA ASP A 5 12.83 -5.59 -10.17
C ASP A 5 11.91 -4.52 -9.55
N PHE A 6 12.38 -3.27 -9.44
CA PHE A 6 11.55 -2.17 -8.96
C PHE A 6 10.73 -1.58 -10.10
N LYS A 7 9.39 -1.59 -9.97
CA LYS A 7 8.46 -0.96 -10.92
C LYS A 7 7.42 -0.11 -10.21
N LEU A 8 6.89 0.89 -10.90
CA LEU A 8 5.71 1.64 -10.46
C LEU A 8 4.50 1.16 -11.26
N VAL A 9 3.43 0.80 -10.57
CA VAL A 9 2.13 0.55 -11.20
C VAL A 9 1.54 1.88 -11.66
N GLN A 10 1.08 1.90 -12.91
CA GLN A 10 0.41 3.08 -13.46
C GLN A 10 -0.97 3.27 -12.82
N ARG A 11 -1.32 4.51 -12.49
CA ARG A 11 -2.65 4.85 -11.97
C ARG A 11 -3.74 4.53 -12.99
N ASN A 12 -4.97 4.33 -12.51
CA ASN A 12 -6.15 4.02 -13.32
C ASN A 12 -6.02 2.72 -14.14
N THR A 13 -5.28 1.76 -13.60
CA THR A 13 -5.20 0.39 -14.12
C THR A 13 -5.85 -0.56 -13.13
N ASP A 14 -6.30 -1.72 -13.60
CA ASP A 14 -6.88 -2.74 -12.71
C ASP A 14 -5.90 -3.18 -11.62
N GLU A 15 -4.60 -3.25 -11.91
CA GLU A 15 -3.56 -3.58 -10.91
C GLU A 15 -3.51 -2.52 -9.81
N TRP A 16 -3.61 -1.23 -10.18
CA TRP A 16 -3.67 -0.13 -9.22
C TRP A 16 -4.88 -0.25 -8.31
N ASP A 17 -6.08 -0.42 -8.87
CA ASP A 17 -7.30 -0.48 -8.08
C ASP A 17 -7.33 -1.74 -7.19
N LYS A 18 -6.84 -2.88 -7.69
CA LYS A 18 -6.72 -4.13 -6.91
C LYS A 18 -5.80 -3.97 -5.70
N MET A 19 -4.60 -3.42 -5.88
CA MET A 19 -3.64 -3.31 -4.76
C MET A 19 -4.14 -2.39 -3.64
N TRP A 20 -4.85 -1.30 -3.97
CA TRP A 20 -5.44 -0.42 -2.96
C TRP A 20 -6.66 -1.05 -2.28
N ASN A 21 -7.50 -1.77 -3.02
CA ASN A 21 -8.63 -2.49 -2.43
C ASN A 21 -8.16 -3.59 -1.47
N GLU A 22 -7.14 -4.35 -1.84
CA GLU A 22 -6.58 -5.40 -0.97
C GLU A 22 -5.92 -4.80 0.28
N LEU A 23 -5.19 -3.68 0.14
CA LEU A 23 -4.67 -2.93 1.27
C LEU A 23 -5.79 -2.53 2.24
N ALA A 24 -6.91 -1.99 1.73
CA ALA A 24 -8.05 -1.59 2.56
C ALA A 24 -8.64 -2.76 3.37
N GLN A 25 -8.67 -3.96 2.78
CA GLN A 25 -9.17 -5.19 3.44
C GLN A 25 -8.18 -5.79 4.45
N HIS A 26 -6.93 -5.32 4.49
CA HIS A 26 -5.97 -5.80 5.47
C HIS A 26 -6.51 -5.60 6.91
N PRO A 27 -6.36 -6.57 7.84
CA PRO A 27 -6.94 -6.47 9.19
C PRO A 27 -6.54 -5.22 9.99
N LEU A 28 -5.40 -4.62 9.64
CA LEU A 28 -4.94 -3.37 10.24
C LEU A 28 -5.84 -2.18 9.90
N ASN A 29 -6.37 -2.16 8.67
CA ASN A 29 -7.21 -1.11 8.11
C ASN A 29 -8.70 -1.41 8.29
N ASN A 30 -9.10 -2.67 8.47
CA ASN A 30 -10.47 -3.08 8.77
C ASN A 30 -11.51 -2.54 7.76
N GLY A 31 -11.16 -2.52 6.47
CA GLY A 31 -12.01 -2.01 5.40
C GLY A 31 -11.95 -0.50 5.18
N ASP A 32 -11.19 0.25 5.97
CA ASP A 32 -10.97 1.69 5.74
C ASP A 32 -9.99 1.89 4.56
N ALA A 33 -10.55 2.29 3.43
CA ALA A 33 -9.80 2.54 2.20
C ALA A 33 -9.00 3.85 2.22
N VAL A 34 -9.41 4.82 3.04
CA VAL A 34 -8.71 6.11 3.13
C VAL A 34 -7.59 6.01 4.17
N CYS A 35 -7.89 5.38 5.30
CA CYS A 35 -6.97 5.18 6.42
C CYS A 35 -6.23 6.47 6.76
N GLU A 36 -6.99 7.54 6.99
CA GLU A 36 -6.44 8.87 7.26
C GLU A 36 -6.14 9.04 8.76
N GLU A 37 -4.94 9.52 9.07
CA GLU A 37 -4.63 10.01 10.40
C GLU A 37 -5.17 11.44 10.57
N SER A 38 -6.07 11.65 11.53
CA SER A 38 -6.91 12.85 11.61
C SER A 38 -6.18 14.14 11.99
N VAL A 39 -4.99 14.06 12.60
CA VAL A 39 -4.21 15.25 12.98
C VAL A 39 -3.36 15.76 11.82
N THR A 40 -2.77 14.85 11.04
CA THR A 40 -1.80 15.15 9.98
C THR A 40 -2.38 15.05 8.57
N GLY A 41 -3.51 14.37 8.40
CA GLY A 41 -4.09 14.02 7.10
C GLY A 41 -3.27 13.00 6.32
N GLU A 42 -2.30 12.33 6.96
CA GLU A 42 -1.49 11.32 6.29
C GLU A 42 -2.28 10.03 6.08
N CYS A 43 -2.16 9.47 4.88
CA CYS A 43 -2.70 8.18 4.49
C CYS A 43 -1.56 7.23 4.11
N TRP A 44 -1.93 6.01 3.69
CA TRP A 44 -1.00 5.10 3.03
C TRP A 44 -0.39 5.71 1.76
N GLN A 45 0.89 5.43 1.55
CA GLN A 45 1.67 5.86 0.39
C GLN A 45 2.19 4.63 -0.34
N TYR A 46 1.90 4.53 -1.64
CA TYR A 46 2.48 3.51 -2.49
C TYR A 46 3.95 3.84 -2.77
N MET A 47 4.83 2.92 -2.40
CA MET A 47 6.28 3.09 -2.48
C MET A 47 6.89 2.42 -3.72
N GLY A 48 6.11 1.61 -4.44
CA GLY A 48 6.54 0.86 -5.61
C GLY A 48 6.31 -0.63 -5.45
N THR A 49 6.65 -1.39 -6.49
CA THR A 49 6.55 -2.85 -6.52
C THR A 49 7.94 -3.43 -6.67
N GLN A 50 8.29 -4.41 -5.83
CA GLN A 50 9.57 -5.10 -5.88
C GLN A 50 9.39 -6.56 -5.47
N GLY A 51 10.04 -7.48 -6.18
CA GLY A 51 10.01 -8.91 -5.84
C GLY A 51 8.60 -9.50 -5.84
N GLY A 52 7.73 -9.02 -6.74
CA GLY A 52 6.34 -9.47 -6.81
C GLY A 52 5.43 -8.94 -5.72
N LYS A 53 5.78 -7.83 -5.05
CA LYS A 53 4.98 -7.24 -3.97
C LYS A 53 4.85 -5.72 -4.11
N HIS A 54 3.64 -5.18 -3.96
CA HIS A 54 3.35 -3.76 -3.82
C HIS A 54 3.64 -3.32 -2.39
N ASN A 55 4.57 -2.38 -2.23
CA ASN A 55 5.01 -1.89 -0.93
C ASN A 55 4.24 -0.62 -0.58
N PHE A 56 3.64 -0.59 0.60
CA PHE A 56 2.93 0.57 1.14
C PHE A 56 3.55 1.04 2.45
N ARG A 57 3.51 2.35 2.68
CA ARG A 57 3.95 2.98 3.92
C ARG A 57 2.89 3.92 4.46
N HIS A 58 2.55 3.77 5.74
CA HIS A 58 1.82 4.77 6.50
C HIS A 58 2.77 5.46 7.46
N ARG A 59 2.85 6.80 7.46
CA ARG A 59 3.81 7.52 8.32
C ARG A 59 3.42 7.50 9.80
N CYS A 60 2.12 7.59 10.09
CA CYS A 60 1.54 7.48 11.44
C CYS A 60 0.15 6.84 11.36
N HIS A 61 0.03 5.52 11.44
CA HIS A 61 -1.26 4.83 11.20
C HIS A 61 -2.28 5.15 12.30
N PRO A 62 -3.54 5.50 11.99
CA PRO A 62 -4.51 6.01 12.98
C PRO A 62 -4.78 5.04 14.14
N LYS A 63 -4.78 3.73 13.87
CA LYS A 63 -4.97 2.69 14.90
C LYS A 63 -3.76 2.46 15.80
N THR A 64 -2.53 2.66 15.29
CA THR A 64 -1.30 2.27 16.02
C THR A 64 -0.50 3.45 16.52
N GLY A 65 -0.77 4.66 16.01
CA GLY A 65 -0.01 5.88 16.30
C GLY A 65 1.44 5.81 15.82
N CYS A 66 1.81 4.81 15.00
CA CYS A 66 3.17 4.51 14.62
C CYS A 66 3.30 4.36 13.10
N ARG A 67 4.53 4.46 12.59
CA ARG A 67 4.82 4.12 11.19
C ARG A 67 4.52 2.64 10.93
N GLN A 68 3.91 2.35 9.79
CA GLN A 68 3.57 1.00 9.37
C GLN A 68 4.01 0.75 7.92
N TYR A 69 4.32 -0.50 7.62
CA TYR A 69 4.63 -1.00 6.29
C TYR A 69 3.77 -2.22 6.03
N LEU A 70 3.19 -2.32 4.84
CA LEU A 70 2.45 -3.48 4.39
C LEU A 70 2.86 -3.80 2.96
N ASP A 71 2.97 -5.10 2.69
CA ASP A 71 3.18 -5.61 1.35
C ASP A 71 1.90 -6.31 0.89
N ILE A 72 1.49 -6.00 -0.32
CA ILE A 72 0.38 -6.66 -1.02
C ILE A 72 0.97 -7.45 -2.18
N ASP A 73 0.59 -8.71 -2.35
CA ASP A 73 1.14 -9.54 -3.41
C ASP A 73 0.73 -8.98 -4.78
N ALA A 74 1.70 -8.84 -5.68
CA ALA A 74 1.42 -8.45 -7.05
C ALA A 74 0.89 -9.66 -7.80
N VAL A 75 -0.33 -9.55 -8.33
CA VAL A 75 -0.88 -10.60 -9.17
C VAL A 75 -0.12 -10.59 -10.49
N THR A 76 0.70 -11.63 -10.72
CA THR A 76 1.23 -11.92 -12.06
C THR A 76 0.05 -12.24 -12.97
N VAL A 77 -0.28 -11.32 -13.87
CA VAL A 77 -1.15 -11.60 -15.02
C VAL A 77 -0.41 -12.39 -16.08
#